data_AF-A0A354D6A0-F1
#
_entry.id   AF-A0A354D6A0-F1
#
_cell.length_a   1.000
_cell.length_b   1.000
_cell.length_c   1.000
_cell.angle_alpha   90.00
_cell.angle_beta   90.00
_cell.angle_gamma   90.00
#
_symmetry.space_group_name_H-M   'P 1'
#
loop_
_entity.id
_entity.type
_entity.pdbx_description
1 polymer ?
#
loop_
_entity_poly.entity_id
_entity_poly.type
_entity_poly.pdbx_seq_one_letter_code
_entity_poly.pdbx_strand_id
1 'polypeptide(L)'
;MQGIFDLILETVISNKASMTISGQEYPMNLVKSKFLKLNSSHIEYVLGCLGKNTTKVYNIKSYLLASLFNAVSTMNSYYKAEVNHDMPQFAG
;
A
#
# COMPACT_ATOMS: atom_id res chain seq x y z
N MET A 1 12.25 -6.50 7.95
CA MET A 1 11.42 -5.29 8.19
C MET A 1 12.10 -4.01 7.70
N GLN A 2 13.40 -3.77 7.91
CA GLN A 2 14.09 -2.54 7.49
C GLN A 2 13.80 -2.08 6.05
N GLY A 3 13.84 -2.99 5.06
CA GLY A 3 13.65 -2.61 3.65
C GLY A 3 12.31 -1.98 3.27
N ILE A 4 11.21 -2.20 4.03
CA ILE A 4 9.94 -1.52 3.75
C ILE A 4 9.94 -0.08 4.27
N PHE A 5 10.58 0.15 5.41
CA PHE A 5 10.73 1.49 6.00
C PHE A 5 11.65 2.35 5.14
N ASP A 6 12.75 1.78 4.65
CA ASP A 6 13.66 2.46 3.74
C ASP A 6 12.93 2.87 2.44
N LEU A 7 12.10 1.98 1.88
CA LEU A 7 11.30 2.28 0.69
C LEU A 7 10.31 3.43 0.94
N ILE A 8 9.65 3.45 2.10
CA ILE A 8 8.74 4.53 2.48
C ILE A 8 9.51 5.84 2.62
N LEU A 9 10.65 5.81 3.32
CA LEU A 9 11.49 6.98 3.54
C LEU A 9 12.00 7.55 2.22
N GLU A 10 12.60 6.72 1.36
CA GLU A 10 13.07 7.08 0.01
C GLU A 10 11.95 7.72 -0.82
N THR A 11 10.74 7.18 -0.74
CA THR A 11 9.56 7.72 -1.45
C THR A 11 9.19 9.10 -0.92
N VAL A 12 9.11 9.27 0.40
CA VAL A 12 8.69 10.54 1.02
C VAL A 12 9.72 11.66 0.80
N ILE A 13 11.01 11.36 0.86
CA ILE A 13 12.08 12.36 0.67
C ILE A 13 12.41 12.64 -0.79
N SER A 14 11.84 11.91 -1.75
CA SER A 14 12.16 12.05 -3.16
C SER A 14 11.88 13.47 -3.69
N ASN A 15 12.83 14.06 -4.43
CA ASN A 15 12.68 15.37 -5.08
C ASN A 15 12.18 15.29 -6.53
N LYS A 16 11.72 14.11 -6.96
CA LYS A 16 11.16 13.93 -8.31
C LYS A 16 9.82 14.66 -8.45
N ALA A 17 9.49 15.06 -9.67
CA ALA A 17 8.18 15.67 -9.99
C ALA A 17 7.05 14.62 -10.02
N SER A 18 7.35 13.42 -10.49
CA SER A 18 6.40 12.31 -10.65
C SER A 18 7.06 10.96 -10.35
N MET A 19 6.22 9.93 -10.20
CA MET A 19 6.62 8.54 -10.04
C MET A 19 5.62 7.62 -10.75
N THR A 20 6.13 6.62 -11.46
CA THR A 20 5.30 5.56 -12.05
C THR A 20 5.03 4.46 -11.03
N ILE A 21 3.75 4.17 -10.79
CA ILE A 21 3.28 3.10 -9.91
C ILE A 21 2.28 2.25 -10.69
N SER A 22 2.54 0.95 -10.82
CA SER A 22 1.70 0.00 -11.58
C SER A 22 1.40 0.46 -13.01
N GLY A 23 2.38 1.08 -13.69
CA GLY A 23 2.24 1.55 -15.07
C GLY A 23 1.53 2.88 -15.24
N GLN A 24 1.11 3.53 -14.14
CA GLN A 24 0.48 4.87 -14.17
C GLN A 24 1.42 5.90 -13.54
N GLU A 25 1.51 7.08 -14.15
CA GLU A 25 2.30 8.18 -13.61
C GLU A 25 1.47 9.02 -12.63
N TYR A 26 2.04 9.26 -11.46
CA TYR A 26 1.41 10.08 -10.43
C TYR A 26 2.30 11.28 -10.07
N PRO A 27 1.70 12.46 -9.83
CA PRO A 27 2.39 13.57 -9.21
C PRO A 27 3.00 13.18 -7.86
N MET A 28 4.26 13.55 -7.62
CA MET A 28 4.99 13.09 -6.43
C MET A 28 4.34 13.59 -5.14
N ASN A 29 3.72 14.77 -5.13
CA ASN A 29 2.95 15.29 -3.99
C ASN A 29 1.80 14.35 -3.57
N LEU A 30 1.07 13.77 -4.53
CA LEU A 30 0.01 12.80 -4.26
C LEU A 30 0.57 11.50 -3.68
N VAL A 31 1.67 11.00 -4.26
CA VAL A 31 2.36 9.81 -3.77
C VAL A 31 2.83 10.02 -2.33
N LYS A 32 3.51 11.14 -2.02
CA LYS A 32 3.92 11.48 -0.65
C LYS A 32 2.74 11.60 0.30
N SER A 33 1.66 12.26 -0.11
CA SER A 33 0.44 12.39 0.70
C SER A 33 -0.15 11.04 1.10
N LYS A 34 -0.13 10.05 0.19
CA LYS A 34 -0.55 8.68 0.51
C LYS A 34 0.45 8.00 1.45
N PHE A 35 1.74 8.03 1.15
CA PHE A 35 2.75 7.36 1.98
C PHE A 35 2.81 7.91 3.42
N LEU A 36 2.60 9.22 3.61
CA LEU A 36 2.53 9.85 4.93
C LEU A 36 1.28 9.45 5.75
N LYS A 37 0.26 8.87 5.11
CA LYS A 37 -0.94 8.33 5.78
C LYS A 37 -0.82 6.87 6.18
N LEU A 38 0.29 6.21 5.84
CA LEU A 38 0.55 4.83 6.24
C LEU A 38 0.65 4.74 7.77
N ASN A 39 0.11 3.66 8.31
CA ASN A 39 0.20 3.30 9.72
C ASN A 39 0.48 1.79 9.82
N SER A 40 0.65 1.27 11.03
CA SER A 40 0.98 -0.16 11.26
C SER A 40 0.01 -1.12 10.56
N SER A 41 -1.29 -0.86 10.59
CA SER A 41 -2.30 -1.72 9.96
C SER A 41 -2.13 -1.82 8.44
N HIS A 42 -1.78 -0.73 7.76
CA HIS A 42 -1.46 -0.78 6.32
C HIS A 42 -0.22 -1.65 6.05
N ILE A 43 0.79 -1.56 6.92
CA ILE A 43 2.02 -2.35 6.79
C ILE A 43 1.72 -3.83 7.00
N GLU A 44 0.95 -4.18 8.03
CA GLU A 44 0.51 -5.55 8.31
C GLU A 44 -0.28 -6.14 7.15
N TYR A 45 -1.21 -5.39 6.56
CA TYR A 45 -1.94 -5.80 5.37
C TYR A 45 -1.00 -6.13 4.21
N VAL A 46 -0.05 -5.24 3.89
CA VAL A 46 0.91 -5.45 2.80
C VAL A 46 1.81 -6.66 3.05
N LEU A 47 2.27 -6.86 4.29
CA LEU A 47 3.04 -8.05 4.67
C LEU A 47 2.21 -9.33 4.55
N GLY A 48 0.93 -9.28 4.92
CA GLY A 48 -0.02 -10.38 4.73
C GLY A 48 -0.22 -10.74 3.26
N CYS A 49 -0.38 -9.74 2.38
CA CYS A 49 -0.43 -9.95 0.93
C CYS A 49 0.84 -10.59 0.38
N LEU A 50 2.01 -10.15 0.87
CA LEU A 50 3.29 -10.70 0.45
C LEU A 50 3.44 -12.17 0.87
N GLY A 51 3.05 -12.52 2.11
CA GLY A 51 3.13 -13.89 2.62
C GLY A 51 2.16 -14.87 1.95
N LYS A 52 1.00 -14.38 1.48
CA LYS A 52 0.01 -15.18 0.73
C LYS A 52 0.33 -15.32 -0.76
N ASN A 53 1.29 -14.54 -1.28
CA ASN A 53 1.62 -14.58 -2.69
C ASN A 53 2.39 -15.87 -3.04
N THR A 54 1.74 -16.77 -3.78
CA THR A 54 2.31 -18.07 -4.20
C THR A 54 3.19 -17.96 -5.44
N THR A 55 3.23 -16.80 -6.09
CA THR A 55 4.03 -16.56 -7.30
C THR A 55 5.30 -15.80 -6.94
N LYS A 56 6.43 -16.21 -7.54
CA LYS A 56 7.71 -15.53 -7.34
C LYS A 56 7.61 -14.07 -7.77
N VAL A 57 7.80 -13.15 -6.82
CA VAL A 57 7.86 -11.71 -7.10
C VAL A 57 9.26 -11.37 -7.63
N TYR A 58 9.39 -11.22 -8.96
CA TYR A 58 10.67 -10.89 -9.60
C TYR A 58 11.15 -9.46 -9.30
N ASN A 59 10.23 -8.53 -9.07
CA ASN A 59 10.54 -7.15 -8.69
C ASN A 59 9.81 -6.78 -7.39
N ILE A 60 10.41 -7.14 -6.26
CA ILE A 60 9.83 -6.93 -4.94
C ILE A 60 9.64 -5.43 -4.61
N LYS A 61 10.52 -4.55 -5.11
CA LYS A 61 10.39 -3.11 -4.87
C LYS A 61 9.15 -2.54 -5.53
N SER A 62 8.93 -2.82 -6.82
CA SER A 62 7.73 -2.33 -7.53
C SER A 62 6.45 -2.91 -6.93
N TYR A 63 6.47 -4.17 -6.51
CA TYR A 63 5.33 -4.79 -5.82
C TYR A 63 5.00 -4.10 -4.50
N LEU A 64 6.01 -3.87 -3.63
CA LEU A 64 5.81 -3.21 -2.34
C LEU A 64 5.36 -1.76 -2.53
N LEU A 65 5.95 -1.03 -3.47
CA LEU A 65 5.56 0.35 -3.77
C LEU A 65 4.09 0.44 -4.17
N ALA A 66 3.65 -0.42 -5.09
CA ALA A 66 2.25 -0.50 -5.52
C ALA A 66 1.32 -0.91 -4.36
N SER A 67 1.73 -1.90 -3.58
CA SER A 67 0.93 -2.41 -2.45
C SER A 67 0.74 -1.35 -1.37
N LEU A 68 1.80 -0.65 -0.99
CA LEU A 68 1.76 0.46 -0.02
C LEU A 68 0.93 1.64 -0.52
N PHE A 69 1.09 2.03 -1.78
CA PHE A 69 0.33 3.11 -2.39
C PHE A 69 -1.18 2.80 -2.43
N ASN A 70 -1.53 1.54 -2.72
CA ASN A 70 -2.91 1.08 -2.79
C ASN A 70 -3.52 0.87 -1.41
N ALA A 71 -2.76 0.37 -0.43
CA ALA A 71 -3.23 0.06 0.92
C ALA A 71 -4.02 1.24 1.53
N VAL A 72 -3.54 2.47 1.41
CA VAL A 72 -4.22 3.65 1.96
C VAL A 72 -5.60 3.90 1.34
N SER A 73 -5.83 3.47 0.10
CA SER A 73 -7.08 3.71 -0.64
C SER A 73 -8.04 2.52 -0.57
N THR A 74 -7.50 1.31 -0.52
CA THR A 74 -8.28 0.08 -0.56
C THR A 74 -8.54 -0.51 0.82
N MET A 75 -7.74 -0.19 1.84
CA MET A 75 -7.88 -0.76 3.18
C MET A 75 -9.21 -0.36 3.84
N ASN A 76 -9.66 0.89 3.66
CA ASN A 76 -11.00 1.29 4.15
C ASN A 76 -12.13 0.47 3.50
N SER A 77 -12.01 0.13 2.21
CA SER A 77 -12.97 -0.73 1.53
C SER A 77 -12.83 -2.19 1.91
N TYR A 78 -11.60 -2.67 2.14
CA TYR A 78 -11.30 -4.05 2.57
C TYR A 78 -11.88 -4.34 3.96
N TYR A 79 -11.64 -3.47 4.96
CA TYR A 79 -12.25 -3.65 6.29
C TYR A 79 -13.76 -3.43 6.28
N LYS A 80 -14.29 -2.49 5.46
CA LYS A 80 -15.75 -2.39 5.27
C LYS A 80 -16.34 -3.68 4.68
N ALA A 81 -15.67 -4.28 3.70
CA ALA A 81 -16.12 -5.52 3.08
C ALA A 81 -16.01 -6.71 4.03
N GLU A 82 -14.92 -6.85 4.80
CA GLU A 82 -14.76 -7.92 5.79
C GLU A 82 -15.75 -7.77 6.97
N VAL A 83 -16.00 -6.55 7.47
CA VAL A 83 -17.03 -6.32 8.50
C VAL A 83 -18.43 -6.64 7.97
N ASN A 84 -18.75 -6.26 6.73
CA ASN A 84 -20.03 -6.62 6.12
C ASN A 84 -20.18 -8.13 5.88
N HIS A 85 -19.07 -8.84 5.67
CA HIS A 85 -19.07 -10.28 5.44
C HIS A 85 -19.18 -11.09 6.75
N ASP A 86 -18.49 -10.68 7.80
CA ASP A 86 -18.46 -11.39 9.09
C ASP A 86 -19.55 -10.92 10.07
N MET A 87 -20.08 -9.71 9.89
CA MET A 87 -21.18 -9.16 10.70
C MET A 87 -22.19 -8.41 9.83
N PRO A 88 -22.97 -9.12 9.00
CA PRO A 88 -23.93 -8.52 8.07
C PRO A 88 -24.99 -7.63 8.74
N GLN A 89 -25.27 -7.81 10.03
CA GLN A 89 -26.19 -6.99 10.82
C GLN A 89 -25.71 -5.55 11.10
N PHE A 90 -24.43 -5.25 10.88
CA PHE A 90 -23.88 -3.89 11.00
C PHE A 90 -23.50 -3.28 9.64
N ALA A 91 -23.84 -3.96 8.54
CA ALA A 91 -23.67 -3.43 7.19
C ALA A 91 -24.75 -2.36 6.93
N GLY A 92 -24.36 -1.09 7.05
CA GLY A 92 -25.15 0.07 6.65
C GLY A 92 -24.97 0.42 5.18
#